data_AF-A0A842Y1J6-F1
#
_entry.id   AF-A0A842Y1J6-F1
#
_cell.length_a   1.000
_cell.length_b   1.000
_cell.length_c   1.000
_cell.angle_alpha   90.00
_cell.angle_beta   90.00
_cell.angle_gamma   90.00
#
_symmetry.space_group_name_H-M   'P 1'
#
loop_
_entity.id
_entity.type
_entity.pdbx_description
1 polymer ?
#
loop_
_entity_poly.entity_id
_entity_poly.type
_entity_poly.pdbx_seq_one_letter_code
_entity_poly.pdbx_strand_id
1 'polypeptide(L)' 'MSDIASEDNRDSIFLHKLEKIEKDVAEIKKHMVDVDSIMTEEDYEALLKFRKEKSSGKLISHEQLKRELGL' A
#
# COMPACT_ATOMS: atom_id res chain seq x y z
N MET A 1 21.01 39.83 -14.05
CA MET A 1 19.90 38.92 -14.40
C MET A 1 20.40 37.48 -14.41
N SER A 2 20.88 36.97 -13.27
CA SER A 2 21.45 35.61 -13.16
C SER A 2 20.85 34.77 -12.04
N ASP A 3 20.04 35.35 -11.15
CA ASP A 3 19.72 34.70 -9.87
C ASP A 3 18.40 33.92 -9.91
N ILE A 4 17.47 34.27 -10.80
CA ILE A 4 16.12 33.67 -10.88
C ILE A 4 16.16 32.21 -11.37
N ALA A 5 17.07 31.86 -12.30
CA ALA A 5 17.20 30.49 -12.81
C ALA A 5 17.77 29.50 -11.76
N SER A 6 18.35 30.01 -10.67
CA SER A 6 18.92 29.19 -9.59
C SER A 6 17.89 28.81 -8.51
N GLU A 7 16.77 29.53 -8.43
CA GLU A 7 15.70 29.29 -7.45
C GLU A 7 14.73 28.22 -7.94
N ASP A 8 14.27 28.31 -9.20
CA ASP A 8 13.38 27.29 -9.80
C ASP A 8 13.99 25.88 -9.77
N ASN A 9 15.31 25.77 -9.92
CA ASN A 9 16.01 24.49 -9.85
C ASN A 9 16.08 23.95 -8.41
N ARG A 10 16.16 24.82 -7.41
CA ARG A 10 16.16 24.43 -5.99
C ARG A 10 14.79 23.93 -5.57
N ASP A 11 13.72 24.60 -6.00
CA ASP A 11 12.35 24.21 -5.69
C ASP A 11 11.97 22.88 -6.33
N SER A 12 12.39 22.65 -7.58
CA SER A 12 12.22 21.37 -8.26
C SER A 12 12.96 20.22 -7.55
N ILE A 13 14.21 20.45 -7.12
CA ILE A 13 14.97 19.46 -6.33
C ILE A 13 14.32 19.20 -4.97
N PHE A 14 13.76 20.24 -4.34
CA PHE A 14 13.10 20.13 -3.05
C PHE A 14 11.80 19.31 -3.14
N LEU A 15 10.97 19.58 -4.16
CA LEU A 15 9.76 18.80 -4.45
C LEU A 15 10.08 17.32 -4.73
N HIS A 16 11.12 17.05 -5.53
CA HIS A 16 11.50 15.66 -5.81
C HIS A 16 11.97 14.91 -4.56
N LYS A 17 12.67 15.58 -3.64
CA LYS A 17 13.06 14.99 -2.34
C LYS A 17 11.84 14.75 -1.45
N LEU A 18 10.87 15.66 -1.44
CA LEU A 18 9.61 15.48 -0.70
C LEU A 18 8.83 14.28 -1.22
N GLU A 19 8.65 14.15 -2.54
CA GLU A 19 7.98 12.98 -3.14
C GLU A 19 8.67 11.66 -2.78
N LYS A 20 10.01 11.66 -2.73
CA LYS A 20 10.78 10.49 -2.33
C LYS A 20 10.54 10.14 -0.86
N ILE A 21 10.59 11.14 0.03
CA ILE A 21 10.33 10.93 1.46
C ILE A 21 8.90 10.43 1.68
N GLU A 22 7.91 10.96 0.96
CA GLU A 22 6.53 10.49 1.05
C GLU A 22 6.40 9.02 0.63
N LYS A 23 7.06 8.61 -0.46
CA LYS A 23 7.10 7.22 -0.91
C LYS A 23 7.78 6.31 0.12
N ASP A 24 8.92 6.73 0.65
CA ASP A 24 9.67 5.96 1.65
C ASP A 24 8.84 5.80 2.94
N VAL A 25 8.18 6.87 3.40
CA VAL A 25 7.27 6.85 4.56
C VAL A 25 6.06 5.95 4.32
N ALA A 26 5.48 5.98 3.12
CA ALA A 26 4.36 5.10 2.77
C ALA A 26 4.78 3.61 2.78
N GLU A 27 5.97 3.30 2.26
CA GLU A 27 6.49 1.94 2.24
C GLU A 27 6.86 1.45 3.65
N ILE A 28 7.41 2.33 4.50
CA ILE A 28 7.64 2.02 5.92
C ILE A 28 6.30 1.74 6.61
N LYS A 29 5.29 2.59 6.44
CA LYS A 29 3.96 2.39 7.05
C LYS A 29 3.27 1.10 6.59
N LYS A 30 3.48 0.69 5.34
CA LYS A 30 2.98 -0.58 4.79
C LYS A 30 3.63 -1.80 5.45
N HIS A 31 4.89 -1.67 5.89
CA HIS A 31 5.64 -2.72 6.57
C HIS A 31 5.70 -2.55 8.09
N MET A 32 5.13 -1.47 8.63
CA MET A 32 4.77 -1.39 10.05
C MET A 32 3.62 -2.36 10.28
N VAL A 33 3.97 -3.64 10.35
CA VAL A 33 3.14 -4.67 10.96
C VAL A 33 2.87 -4.19 12.38
N ASP A 34 1.59 -4.15 12.75
CA ASP A 34 1.19 -3.81 14.11
C ASP A 34 1.96 -4.72 15.06
N VAL A 35 2.72 -4.16 16.00
CA VAL A 35 3.66 -4.92 16.84
C VAL A 35 2.91 -5.95 17.70
N ASP A 36 1.61 -5.71 17.89
CA ASP A 36 0.68 -6.58 18.60
C ASP A 36 -0.02 -7.62 17.70
N SER A 37 0.22 -7.61 16.38
CA SER A 37 -0.24 -8.67 15.47
C SER A 37 0.73 -9.84 15.48
N ILE A 38 0.56 -10.73 16.45
CA ILE A 38 1.12 -12.09 16.38
C ILE A 38 0.30 -12.86 15.34
N MET A 39 0.70 -12.77 14.07
CA MET A 39 0.19 -13.67 13.05
C MET A 39 0.88 -15.01 13.21
N THR A 40 0.10 -16.09 13.25
CA THR A 40 0.65 -17.42 13.07
C THR A 40 1.10 -17.58 11.61
N GLU A 41 1.93 -18.59 11.33
CA GLU A 41 2.30 -18.91 9.95
C GLU A 41 1.06 -19.19 9.09
N GLU A 42 0.07 -19.87 9.66
CA GLU A 42 -1.20 -20.16 8.98
C GLU A 42 -1.96 -18.87 8.60
N ASP A 43 -1.98 -17.87 9.47
CA ASP A 43 -2.58 -16.57 9.18
C ASP A 43 -1.86 -15.86 8.03
N TYR A 44 -0.53 -15.95 8.00
CA TYR A 44 0.29 -15.35 6.95
C TYR A 44 0.05 -16.03 5.60
N GLU A 45 0.03 -17.36 5.58
CA GLU A 45 -0.29 -18.14 4.39
C GLU A 45 -1.70 -17.85 3.87
N ALA A 46 -2.69 -17.75 4.75
CA ALA A 46 -4.06 -17.39 4.39
C ALA A 46 -4.13 -15.99 3.76
N LEU A 47 -3.35 -15.04 4.28
CA LEU A 47 -3.31 -13.67 3.77
C LEU A 47 -2.61 -13.60 2.40
N LEU A 48 -1.55 -14.37 2.19
CA LEU A 48 -0.91 -14.53 0.87
C LEU A 48 -1.88 -15.14 -0.16
N LYS A 49 -2.59 -16.21 0.23
CA LYS A 49 -3.61 -16.84 -0.61
C LYS A 49 -4.71 -15.85 -0.98
N PHE A 50 -5.24 -15.09 -0.01
CA PHE A 50 -6.21 -14.04 -0.25
C PHE A 50 -5.71 -12.99 -1.24
N ARG A 51 -4.47 -12.50 -1.09
CA ARG A 51 -3.89 -11.51 -2.01
C ARG A 51 -3.82 -12.04 -3.45
N LYS A 52 -3.48 -13.32 -3.62
CA LYS A 52 -3.44 -14.00 -4.93
C LYS A 52 -4.84 -14.20 -5.53
N GLU A 53 -5.82 -14.56 -4.71
CA GLU A 53 -7.22 -14.70 -5.16
C GLU A 53 -7.84 -13.35 -5.53
N LYS A 54 -7.50 -12.30 -4.78
CA LYS A 54 -7.87 -10.91 -5.09
C LYS A 54 -7.30 -10.45 -6.42
N SER A 55 -6.02 -10.67 -6.68
CA SER A 55 -5.38 -10.25 -7.94
C SER A 55 -5.87 -11.04 -9.15
N SER A 56 -6.35 -12.28 -8.93
CA SER A 56 -6.93 -13.12 -9.99
C SER A 56 -8.45 -12.95 -10.15
N GLY A 57 -9.07 -12.02 -9.44
CA GLY A 57 -10.50 -11.71 -9.57
C GLY A 57 -11.44 -12.80 -9.05
N LYS A 58 -10.96 -13.68 -8.16
CA LYS A 58 -11.74 -14.81 -7.62
C LYS A 58 -12.61 -14.44 -6.41
N LEU A 59 -12.49 -13.23 -5.89
CA LEU A 59 -13.27 -12.80 -4.73
C LEU A 59 -14.71 -12.52 -5.14
N ILE A 60 -15.64 -12.96 -4.31
CA ILE A 60 -17.06 -12.62 -4.40
C ILE A 60 -17.43 -11.64 -3.30
N SER A 61 -18.50 -10.88 -3.51
CA SER A 61 -19.03 -10.01 -2.46
C SER A 61 -19.75 -10.83 -1.38
N HIS A 62 -19.84 -10.27 -0.17
CA HIS A 62 -20.58 -10.89 0.93
C HIS A 62 -22.05 -11.17 0.57
N GLU A 63 -22.69 -10.25 -0.14
CA GLU A 63 -24.08 -10.40 -0.59
C GLU A 63 -24.23 -11.45 -1.71
N GLN A 64 -23.20 -11.67 -2.52
CA GLN A 64 -23.17 -12.80 -3.45
C GLN A 64 -23.02 -14.12 -2.70
N LEU A 65 -22.11 -14.21 -1.73
CA LEU A 65 -21.90 -15.40 -0.92
C LEU A 65 -23.18 -15.83 -0.19
N LYS A 66 -23.91 -14.90 0.43
CA LYS A 66 -25.20 -15.19 1.09
C LYS A 66 -26.20 -15.82 0.12
N ARG A 67 -26.34 -15.23 -1.07
CA ARG A 67 -27.23 -15.76 -2.13
C ARG A 67 -26.84 -17.17 -2.55
N GLU A 68 -25.55 -17.47 -2.68
CA GLU A 68 -25.04 -18.81 -3.01
C GLU A 68 -25.28 -19.83 -1.88
N LEU A 69 -25.29 -19.38 -0.62
CA LEU A 69 -25.56 -20.21 0.56
C LEU A 69 -27.05 -20.31 0.93
N GLY A 70 -27.94 -19.58 0.23
CA GLY A 70 -29.37 -19.53 0.55
C GLY A 70 -29.70 -18.80 1.86
N LEU A 71 -28.82 -17.88 2.28
CA LEU A 71 -28.96 -17.03 3.47
C LEU A 71 -29.46 -15.63 3.14
#